data_AF-A0A821VDH9-F1
#
_entry.id   AF-A0A821VDH9-F1
#
_cell.length_a   1.000
_cell.length_b   1.000
_cell.length_c   1.000
_cell.angle_alpha   90.00
_cell.angle_beta   90.00
_cell.angle_gamma   90.00
#
_symmetry.space_group_name_H-M   'P 1'
#
loop_
_entity.id
_entity.type
_entity.pdbx_description
1 polymer ?
#
loop_
_entity_poly.entity_id
_entity_poly.type
_entity_poly.pdbx_seq_one_letter_code
_entity_poly.pdbx_strand_id
1 'polypeptide(L)'
;SDIHNDVTTKYSDGCGRAQPVYRRSGLELTIQWKKATDENEEPKSKLPAARVLEIFKAIPNSICKILGMDPRQSRPDWMILTVLPVPPLSV
;
A
#
# COMPACT_ATOMS: atom_id res chain seq x y z
N SER A 1 22.35 -5.60 18.25
CA SER A 1 21.29 -4.58 18.24
C SER A 1 21.15 -3.91 16.88
N ASP A 2 21.50 -4.60 15.78
CA ASP A 2 21.98 -3.90 14.57
C ASP A 2 21.25 -4.33 13.27
N ILE A 3 20.20 -5.14 13.38
CA ILE A 3 19.42 -5.58 12.21
C ILE A 3 18.39 -4.51 11.81
N HIS A 4 17.89 -3.73 12.77
CA HIS A 4 16.86 -2.72 12.51
C HIS A 4 17.40 -1.55 11.68
N ASN A 5 18.69 -1.22 11.81
CA ASN A 5 19.29 -0.07 11.14
C ASN A 5 19.66 -0.37 9.67
N ASP A 6 20.08 -1.61 9.36
CA ASP A 6 20.49 -2.01 8.00
C ASP A 6 19.31 -2.06 7.00
N VAL A 7 18.13 -2.47 7.46
CA VAL A 7 16.94 -2.56 6.60
C VAL A 7 16.42 -1.19 6.19
N THR A 8 16.44 -0.21 7.10
CA THR A 8 16.02 1.18 6.81
C THR A 8 16.96 1.85 5.82
N THR A 9 18.27 1.56 5.86
CA THR A 9 19.24 2.15 4.91
C THR A 9 19.12 1.57 3.50
N LYS A 10 18.63 0.34 3.32
CA LYS A 10 18.45 -0.26 1.98
C LYS A 10 17.15 0.16 1.28
N TYR A 11 16.15 0.61 2.03
CA TYR A 11 14.87 1.11 1.50
C TYR A 11 14.80 2.64 1.37
N SER A 12 15.91 3.36 1.65
CA SER A 12 15.97 4.82 1.55
C SER A 12 16.09 5.34 0.12
N ASP A 13 16.57 4.52 -0.83
CA ASP A 13 16.56 4.87 -2.25
C ASP A 13 15.17 4.60 -2.84
N GLY A 14 14.28 5.56 -2.66
CA GLY A 14 12.96 5.55 -3.26
C GLY A 14 13.01 5.72 -4.79
N CYS A 15 11.89 5.46 -5.47
CA CYS A 15 11.76 5.65 -6.92
C CYS A 15 11.71 7.13 -7.39
N GLY A 16 11.97 8.10 -6.50
CA GLY A 16 11.97 9.54 -6.80
C GLY A 16 10.61 10.18 -7.08
N ARG A 17 9.50 9.43 -7.02
CA ARG A 17 8.15 9.98 -7.21
C ARG A 17 7.61 10.62 -5.94
N ALA A 18 7.03 11.81 -6.06
CA ALA A 18 6.35 12.49 -4.95
C ALA A 18 5.12 11.66 -4.51
N GLN A 19 4.93 11.52 -3.19
CA GLN A 19 3.76 10.81 -2.65
C GLN A 19 2.48 11.64 -2.90
N PRO A 20 1.39 11.02 -3.41
CA PRO A 20 0.15 11.73 -3.63
C PRO A 20 -0.58 11.99 -2.29
N VAL A 21 -1.53 12.92 -2.32
CA VAL A 21 -2.47 13.11 -1.22
C VAL A 21 -3.62 12.12 -1.36
N TYR A 22 -3.88 11.35 -0.31
CA TYR A 22 -4.99 10.42 -0.24
C TYR A 22 -6.21 11.09 0.43
N ARG A 23 -7.41 10.90 -0.12
CA ARG A 23 -8.67 11.31 0.52
C ARG A 23 -9.71 10.21 0.46
N ARG A 24 -10.32 9.91 1.60
CA ARG A 24 -11.45 8.98 1.73
C ARG A 24 -12.78 9.73 1.61
N SER A 25 -13.70 9.18 0.82
CA SER A 25 -15.09 9.61 0.73
C SER A 25 -15.98 8.36 0.78
N GLY A 26 -16.65 8.12 1.91
CA GLY A 26 -17.41 6.88 2.13
C GLY A 26 -16.55 5.62 2.01
N LEU A 27 -16.84 4.80 1.00
CA LEU A 27 -16.11 3.58 0.64
C LEU A 27 -15.05 3.80 -0.46
N GLU A 28 -14.94 5.02 -0.97
CA GLU A 28 -14.02 5.35 -2.06
C GLU A 28 -12.77 6.04 -1.54
N LEU A 29 -11.62 5.65 -2.10
CA LEU A 29 -10.33 6.30 -1.86
C LEU A 29 -9.88 7.00 -3.14
N THR A 30 -9.51 8.26 -3.04
CA THR A 30 -9.03 9.09 -4.16
C THR A 30 -7.62 9.58 -3.91
N ILE A 31 -6.86 9.77 -4.98
CA ILE A 31 -5.49 10.29 -4.97
C ILE A 31 -5.39 11.57 -5.80
N GLN A 32 -4.56 12.50 -5.33
CA GLN A 32 -4.18 13.72 -6.05
C GLN A 32 -2.65 13.86 -5.99
N TRP A 33 -1.99 13.89 -7.15
CA TRP A 33 -0.54 14.05 -7.21
C TRP A 33 -0.17 15.51 -7.07
N LYS A 34 0.73 15.82 -6.13
CA LYS A 34 1.35 17.14 -6.01
C LYS A 34 2.51 17.23 -6.99
N LYS A 35 2.51 18.20 -7.91
CA LYS A 35 3.71 18.54 -8.69
C LYS A 35 4.60 19.49 -7.90
N ALA A 36 5.90 19.41 -8.17
CA ALA A 36 6.91 20.34 -7.66
C ALA A 36 6.89 21.70 -8.38
N THR A 37 6.02 21.91 -9.37
CA THR A 37 5.94 23.14 -10.18
C THR A 37 4.50 23.39 -10.63
N ASP A 38 4.08 24.66 -10.58
CA ASP A 38 2.71 25.15 -10.32
C ASP A 38 1.71 25.12 -11.50
N GLU A 39 1.96 24.39 -12.59
CA GLU A 39 1.17 24.60 -13.82
C GLU A 39 0.34 23.42 -14.33
N ASN A 40 0.24 22.30 -13.61
CA ASN A 40 -0.75 21.27 -13.93
C ASN A 40 -0.91 20.28 -12.76
N GLU A 41 -1.82 20.58 -11.82
CA GLU A 41 -2.31 19.57 -10.88
C GLU A 41 -2.99 18.45 -11.66
N GLU A 42 -2.56 17.21 -11.46
CA GLU A 42 -3.27 16.07 -12.04
C GLU A 42 -4.67 15.97 -11.41
N PRO A 43 -5.71 15.68 -12.22
CA PRO A 43 -7.06 15.56 -11.71
C PRO A 43 -7.14 14.45 -10.67
N LYS A 44 -7.98 14.68 -9.65
CA LYS A 44 -8.28 13.67 -8.63
C LYS A 44 -8.76 12.39 -9.31
N SER A 45 -8.12 11.28 -9.00
CA SER A 45 -8.46 9.97 -9.55
C SER A 45 -8.79 8.98 -8.43
N LYS A 46 -9.64 8.00 -8.73
CA LYS A 46 -9.92 6.90 -7.80
C LYS A 46 -8.67 6.04 -7.66
N LEU A 47 -8.38 5.55 -6.47
CA LEU A 47 -7.33 4.56 -6.24
C LEU A 47 -7.91 3.16 -6.46
N PRO A 48 -7.60 2.47 -7.57
CA PRO A 48 -8.14 1.13 -7.80
C PRO A 48 -7.51 0.12 -6.84
N ALA A 49 -8.34 -0.78 -6.30
CA ALA A 49 -7.89 -1.83 -5.38
C ALA A 49 -6.79 -2.72 -5.99
N ALA A 50 -6.87 -2.98 -7.31
CA ALA A 50 -5.84 -3.73 -8.03
C ALA A 50 -4.45 -3.07 -7.94
N ARG A 51 -4.38 -1.74 -8.01
CA ARG A 51 -3.11 -1.02 -7.87
C ARG A 51 -2.53 -1.14 -6.46
N VAL A 52 -3.38 -1.07 -5.44
CA VAL A 52 -2.97 -1.26 -4.04
C VAL A 52 -2.45 -2.69 -3.83
N LEU A 53 -3.13 -3.68 -4.41
CA LEU A 53 -2.72 -5.08 -4.35
C LEU A 53 -1.32 -5.30 -4.95
N GLU A 54 -1.02 -4.71 -6.12
CA GLU A 54 0.32 -4.78 -6.72
C GLU A 54 1.40 -4.21 -5.80
N ILE A 55 1.13 -3.03 -5.22
CA ILE A 55 2.06 -2.36 -4.30
C ILE A 55 2.30 -3.23 -3.07
N PHE A 56 1.23 -3.76 -2.45
CA PHE A 56 1.34 -4.61 -1.25
C PHE A 56 2.05 -5.94 -1.52
N LYS A 57 1.85 -6.53 -2.72
CA LYS A 57 2.60 -7.74 -3.13
C LYS A 57 4.10 -7.46 -3.27
N ALA A 58 4.48 -6.26 -3.68
CA ALA A 58 5.89 -5.87 -3.82
C ALA A 58 6.61 -5.65 -2.47
N ILE A 59 5.88 -5.57 -1.35
CA ILE A 59 6.47 -5.39 -0.02
C ILE A 59 7.19 -6.68 0.43
N PRO A 60 8.50 -6.64 0.72
CA PRO A 60 9.21 -7.81 1.22
C PRO A 60 8.84 -8.18 2.65
N ASN A 61 9.10 -9.45 2.98
CA ASN A 61 8.85 -10.01 4.32
C ASN A 61 9.54 -9.24 5.46
N SER A 62 10.74 -8.69 5.22
CA SER A 62 11.45 -7.89 6.22
C SER A 62 10.70 -6.59 6.56
N ILE A 63 10.14 -5.93 5.54
CA ILE A 63 9.34 -4.71 5.69
C ILE A 63 7.99 -5.04 6.33
N CYS A 64 7.35 -6.16 5.99
CA CYS A 64 6.12 -6.59 6.66
C CYS A 64 6.30 -6.66 8.20
N LYS A 65 7.44 -7.21 8.67
CA LYS A 65 7.75 -7.26 10.11
C LYS A 65 7.92 -5.88 10.74
N ILE A 66 8.53 -4.93 10.01
CA ILE A 66 8.66 -3.53 10.45
C ILE A 66 7.30 -2.85 10.54
N LEU A 67 6.37 -3.17 9.63
CA LEU A 67 4.98 -2.72 9.67
C LEU A 67 4.14 -3.40 10.77
N GLY A 68 4.73 -4.27 11.58
CA GLY A 68 4.02 -5.01 12.64
C GLY A 68 3.18 -6.19 12.13
N MET A 69 3.47 -6.68 10.93
CA MET A 69 2.75 -7.79 10.29
C MET A 69 3.59 -9.06 10.22
N ASP A 70 2.96 -10.24 10.27
CA ASP A 70 3.63 -11.52 10.05
C ASP A 70 3.47 -11.95 8.58
N PRO A 71 4.56 -12.09 7.80
CA PRO A 71 4.51 -12.61 6.43
C PRO A 71 3.84 -13.97 6.26
N ARG A 72 3.68 -14.76 7.33
CA ARG A 72 3.08 -16.09 7.28
C ARG A 72 1.58 -16.09 7.62
N GLN A 73 1.09 -15.06 8.29
CA GLN A 73 -0.27 -15.04 8.85
C GLN A 73 -1.09 -13.80 8.45
N SER A 74 -0.44 -12.69 8.15
CA SER A 74 -1.09 -11.40 7.96
C SER A 74 -0.38 -10.52 6.95
N ARG A 75 -0.06 -11.04 5.76
CA ARG A 75 0.54 -10.20 4.72
C ARG A 75 -0.39 -9.04 4.30
N PRO A 76 0.17 -7.86 3.97
CA PRO A 76 -0.64 -6.69 3.61
C PRO A 76 -1.49 -6.92 2.36
N ASP A 77 -1.01 -7.70 1.39
CA ASP A 77 -1.78 -7.98 0.17
C ASP A 77 -3.08 -8.77 0.44
N TRP A 78 -3.17 -9.49 1.56
CA TRP A 78 -4.38 -10.24 1.94
C TRP A 78 -5.49 -9.36 2.50
N MET A 79 -5.21 -8.10 2.81
CA MET A 79 -6.25 -7.13 3.17
C MET A 79 -7.16 -6.78 2.00
N ILE A 80 -6.71 -7.03 0.77
CA ILE A 80 -7.50 -6.83 -0.45
C ILE A 80 -8.21 -8.13 -0.80
N LEU A 81 -9.54 -8.14 -0.64
CA LEU A 81 -10.39 -9.30 -0.98
C LEU A 81 -10.35 -9.56 -2.49
N THR A 82 -9.75 -10.69 -2.87
CA THR A 82 -9.72 -11.20 -4.27
C THR A 82 -10.58 -12.44 -4.46
N VAL A 83 -10.77 -13.22 -3.40
CA VAL A 83 -11.68 -14.35 -3.31
C VAL A 83 -12.57 -14.12 -2.10
N LEU A 84 -13.89 -14.12 -2.31
CA LEU A 84 -14.86 -13.99 -1.25
C LEU A 84 -15.28 -15.39 -0.77
N PRO A 85 -14.98 -15.78 0.49
CA PRO A 85 -15.43 -17.06 1.00
C PRO A 85 -16.95 -17.07 1.13
N VAL A 86 -17.58 -18.12 0.62
CA VAL A 86 -19.02 -18.35 0.78
C VAL A 86 -19.20 -19.32 1.95
N PRO A 87 -19.93 -18.94 3.01
CA PRO A 87 -20.16 -19.84 4.13
C PRO A 87 -21.09 -21.00 3.73
N PRO A 88 -20.91 -22.21 4.31
CA PRO A 88 -21.85 -23.32 4.11
C PRO A 88 -23.22 -22.99 4.74
N LEU A 89 -24.28 -23.69 4.31
CA LEU A 89 -25.67 -23.42 4.75
C LEU A 89 -25.92 -23.56 6.26
N SER A 90 -24.98 -24.13 7.02
CA SER A 90 -25.09 -24.31 8.47
C SER A 90 -24.57 -23.12 9.28
N VAL A 91 -24.53 -21.92 8.70
CA VAL A 91 -24.23 -20.67 9.42
C VAL A 91 -25.48 -19.88 9.74
#